data_AF-A0A9E0Y719-F1
#
_entry.id   AF-A0A9E0Y719-F1
#
_cell.length_a   1.000
_cell.length_b   1.000
_cell.length_c   1.000
_cell.angle_alpha   90.00
_cell.angle_beta   90.00
_cell.angle_gamma   90.00
#
_symmetry.space_group_name_H-M   'P 1'
#
loop_
_entity.id
_entity.type
_entity.pdbx_description
1 polymer ?
#
loop_
_entity_poly.entity_id
_entity_poly.type
_entity_poly.pdbx_seq_one_letter_code
_entity_poly.pdbx_strand_id
1 'polypeptide(L)'
;MNKIIPLSLMLLMLIAAPTVRAQSEEDVGDLASFGREAKFFGYAATGTVYVSSDCSVYAPLGPDDRCYPVNAANGTATFDARDLGRIQYPQKTFENVIYILGRNTTSYHLINTSAQNRNGRIQFRPYLTLESDALSDPSLINPLTGQPFNGRVDISLGGLRTFTKTLFPNYQESETFVYGASSVSGITKKYLIDTFGLPAGVADGIFAGKMIIHLNIKGTTTWADDASFSCGARFLGN
;
A
#
# COMPACT_ATOMS: atom_id res chain seq x y z
N MET A 1 40.76 31.80 -70.31
CA MET A 1 40.95 30.76 -69.27
C MET A 1 39.73 30.76 -68.37
N ASN A 2 38.71 29.92 -68.64
CA ASN A 2 37.57 29.70 -67.74
C ASN A 2 37.49 28.20 -67.46
N LYS A 3 37.67 27.83 -66.19
CA LYS A 3 37.73 26.44 -65.71
C LYS A 3 36.33 25.91 -65.43
N ILE A 4 36.04 24.73 -65.98
CA ILE A 4 34.87 23.89 -65.71
C ILE A 4 35.05 23.23 -64.33
N ILE A 5 34.05 23.30 -63.47
CA ILE A 5 33.99 22.56 -62.19
C ILE A 5 33.05 21.36 -62.39
N PRO A 6 33.46 20.12 -62.05
CA PRO A 6 32.63 18.95 -62.26
C PRO A 6 31.62 18.77 -61.13
N LEU A 7 30.39 18.41 -61.52
CA LEU A 7 29.30 18.06 -60.64
C LEU A 7 29.52 16.62 -60.13
N SER A 8 29.98 16.47 -58.88
CA SER A 8 30.18 15.16 -58.26
C SER A 8 28.86 14.67 -57.66
N LEU A 9 28.40 13.54 -58.18
CA LEU A 9 27.17 12.85 -57.83
C LEU A 9 27.27 12.27 -56.41
N MET A 10 26.65 12.92 -55.44
CA MET A 10 26.62 12.47 -54.04
C MET A 10 25.48 11.45 -53.89
N LEU A 11 25.85 10.16 -53.89
CA LEU A 11 24.95 9.04 -53.66
C LEU A 11 24.48 9.06 -52.20
N LEU A 12 23.21 9.43 -51.99
CA LEU A 12 22.56 9.41 -50.68
C LEU A 12 22.29 7.96 -50.29
N MET A 13 23.18 7.35 -49.47
CA MET A 13 22.85 6.09 -48.79
C MET A 13 21.77 6.38 -47.75
N LEU A 14 20.54 5.96 -48.04
CA LEU A 14 19.44 5.91 -47.08
C LEU A 14 19.80 4.84 -46.04
N ILE A 15 20.38 5.25 -44.91
CA ILE A 15 20.52 4.37 -43.74
C ILE A 15 19.11 4.20 -43.17
N ALA A 16 18.50 3.04 -43.43
CA ALA A 16 17.25 2.67 -42.78
C ALA A 16 17.51 2.58 -41.27
N ALA A 17 16.93 3.49 -40.49
CA ALA A 17 16.99 3.44 -39.05
C ALA A 17 16.40 2.09 -38.58
N PRO A 18 17.04 1.38 -37.64
CA PRO A 18 16.48 0.15 -37.10
C PRO A 18 15.10 0.47 -36.51
N THR A 19 14.07 -0.18 -37.02
CA THR A 19 12.72 -0.12 -36.46
C THR A 19 12.75 -0.79 -35.09
N VAL A 20 12.72 0.02 -34.03
CA VAL A 20 12.52 -0.48 -32.67
C VAL A 20 11.15 -1.16 -32.63
N ARG A 21 11.13 -2.46 -32.30
CA ARG A 21 9.89 -3.21 -32.13
C ARG A 21 9.07 -2.59 -30.99
N ALA A 22 7.76 -2.45 -31.20
CA ALA A 22 6.84 -2.09 -30.11
C ALA A 22 7.02 -3.07 -28.94
N GLN A 23 7.20 -2.52 -27.74
CA GLN A 23 7.34 -3.32 -26.53
C GLN A 23 6.05 -4.11 -26.29
N SER A 24 6.17 -5.35 -25.81
CA SER A 24 5.03 -6.17 -25.40
C SER A 24 4.88 -6.19 -23.88
N GLU A 25 3.79 -6.79 -23.39
CA GLU A 25 3.58 -6.99 -21.95
C GLU A 25 4.71 -7.83 -21.33
N GLU A 26 5.24 -8.80 -22.07
CA GLU A 26 6.37 -9.64 -21.64
C GLU A 26 7.67 -8.84 -21.48
N ASP A 27 7.85 -7.77 -22.26
CA ASP A 27 9.07 -6.95 -22.22
C ASP A 27 9.11 -6.04 -20.98
N VAL A 28 7.96 -5.50 -20.57
CA VAL A 28 7.89 -4.39 -19.58
C VAL A 28 6.99 -4.65 -18.37
N GLY A 29 6.20 -5.72 -18.38
CA GLY A 29 5.35 -6.17 -17.26
C GLY A 29 4.08 -5.36 -16.98
N ASP A 30 4.03 -4.10 -17.41
CA ASP A 30 2.83 -3.24 -17.42
C ASP A 30 2.88 -2.33 -18.66
N LEU A 31 2.51 -2.90 -19.81
CA LEU A 31 2.54 -2.17 -21.08
C LEU A 31 1.56 -1.00 -21.08
N ALA A 32 0.47 -1.10 -20.32
CA ALA A 32 -0.56 -0.06 -20.23
C ALA A 32 -0.03 1.23 -19.56
N SER A 33 0.93 1.11 -18.63
CA SER A 33 1.62 2.27 -18.03
C SER A 33 2.92 2.67 -18.72
N PHE A 34 3.51 1.78 -19.53
CA PHE A 34 4.81 2.02 -20.15
C PHE A 34 4.79 3.27 -21.04
N GLY A 35 5.75 4.17 -20.82
CA GLY A 35 5.86 5.44 -21.54
C GLY A 35 4.86 6.53 -21.12
N ARG A 36 4.01 6.29 -20.11
CA ARG A 36 3.11 7.31 -19.55
C ARG A 36 3.78 8.13 -18.44
N GLU A 37 3.33 9.36 -18.27
CA GLU A 37 3.78 10.25 -17.20
C GLU A 37 3.18 9.86 -15.85
N ALA A 38 4.01 9.80 -14.80
CA ALA A 38 3.52 9.65 -13.43
C ALA A 38 3.25 11.02 -12.79
N LYS A 39 2.05 11.21 -12.26
CA LYS A 39 1.58 12.41 -11.56
C LYS A 39 1.44 12.15 -10.07
N PHE A 40 1.60 13.19 -9.26
CA PHE A 40 1.35 13.14 -7.82
C PHE A 40 -0.10 13.52 -7.52
N PHE A 41 -0.82 12.66 -6.82
CA PHE A 41 -2.24 12.82 -6.49
C PHE A 41 -2.45 13.06 -4.99
N GLY A 42 -1.47 13.69 -4.33
CA GLY A 42 -1.56 14.01 -2.91
C GLY A 42 -1.11 12.87 -1.98
N TYR A 43 -1.46 13.03 -0.70
CA TYR A 43 -1.09 12.10 0.35
C TYR A 43 -2.22 11.96 1.37
N ALA A 44 -2.24 10.83 2.08
CA ALA A 44 -3.07 10.60 3.26
C ALA A 44 -2.19 10.02 4.36
N ALA A 45 -2.58 10.26 5.61
CA ALA A 45 -1.96 9.65 6.77
C ALA A 45 -3.04 9.09 7.70
N THR A 46 -2.69 8.07 8.46
CA THR A 46 -3.56 7.54 9.49
C THR A 46 -3.47 8.38 10.75
N GLY A 47 -4.48 8.30 11.60
CA GLY A 47 -4.32 8.44 13.04
C GLY A 47 -3.38 7.37 13.61
N THR A 48 -3.26 7.35 14.92
CA THR A 48 -2.40 6.40 15.65
C THR A 48 -3.23 5.25 16.21
N VAL A 49 -2.74 4.03 15.99
CA VAL A 49 -3.25 2.84 16.67
C VAL A 49 -2.38 2.59 17.89
N TYR A 50 -2.95 2.76 19.07
CA TYR A 50 -2.33 2.39 20.34
C TYR A 50 -2.71 0.97 20.72
N VAL A 51 -1.77 0.26 21.33
CA VAL A 51 -2.00 -1.03 21.98
C VAL A 51 -1.43 -0.91 23.38
N SER A 52 -2.26 -1.01 24.42
CA SER A 52 -1.83 -0.79 25.80
C SER A 52 -2.73 -1.55 26.78
N SER A 53 -2.26 -1.80 27.99
CA SER A 53 -3.09 -2.34 29.07
C SER A 53 -4.14 -1.34 29.59
N ASP A 54 -3.89 -0.04 29.44
CA ASP A 54 -4.81 1.03 29.84
C ASP A 54 -5.03 2.03 28.71
N CYS A 55 -6.12 1.87 27.97
CA CYS A 55 -6.49 2.80 26.91
C CYS A 55 -7.02 4.15 27.41
N SER A 56 -7.32 4.30 28.70
CA SER A 56 -7.86 5.55 29.24
C SER A 56 -6.82 6.68 29.25
N VAL A 57 -5.53 6.34 29.29
CA VAL A 57 -4.42 7.32 29.25
C VAL A 57 -4.31 8.08 27.93
N TYR A 58 -4.89 7.53 26.85
CA TYR A 58 -4.91 8.16 25.53
C TYR A 58 -6.22 8.91 25.24
N ALA A 59 -7.14 8.98 26.21
CA ALA A 59 -8.40 9.68 26.02
C ALA A 59 -8.25 11.22 26.21
N PRO A 60 -8.95 12.05 25.41
CA PRO A 60 -9.78 11.66 24.27
C PRO A 60 -8.92 11.31 23.05
N LEU A 61 -9.24 10.20 22.40
CA LEU A 61 -8.65 9.83 21.11
C LEU A 61 -9.14 10.77 20.01
N GLY A 62 -8.28 11.07 19.03
CA GLY A 62 -8.69 11.74 17.80
C GLY A 62 -9.68 10.89 16.99
N PRO A 63 -10.38 11.49 16.00
CA PRO A 63 -11.41 10.80 15.22
C PRO A 63 -10.89 9.54 14.49
N ASP A 64 -9.61 9.56 14.14
CA ASP A 64 -8.91 8.52 13.39
C ASP A 64 -7.97 7.66 14.28
N ASP A 65 -7.87 7.97 15.57
CA ASP A 65 -7.06 7.19 16.51
C ASP A 65 -7.87 6.01 17.05
N ARG A 66 -7.17 4.91 17.36
CA ARG A 66 -7.77 3.72 17.98
C ARG A 66 -6.88 3.24 19.12
N CYS A 67 -7.48 2.67 20.15
CA CYS A 67 -6.72 1.96 21.18
C CYS A 67 -7.27 0.55 21.37
N TYR A 68 -6.38 -0.44 21.39
CA TYR A 68 -6.71 -1.85 21.61
C TYR A 68 -6.10 -2.32 22.93
N PRO A 69 -6.91 -2.85 23.87
CA PRO A 69 -6.40 -3.32 25.14
C PRO A 69 -5.55 -4.59 24.98
N VAL A 70 -4.47 -4.70 25.76
CA VAL A 70 -3.74 -5.97 25.92
C VAL A 70 -4.44 -6.82 26.98
N ASN A 71 -4.93 -8.00 26.59
CA ASN A 71 -5.61 -8.92 27.49
C ASN A 71 -4.60 -9.53 28.48
N ALA A 72 -4.63 -9.06 29.73
CA ALA A 72 -3.69 -9.35 30.81
C ALA A 72 -2.27 -8.81 30.56
N ALA A 73 -1.60 -8.36 31.63
CA ALA A 73 -0.20 -7.95 31.57
C ALA A 73 0.60 -9.10 30.94
N ASN A 74 1.18 -8.85 29.75
CA ASN A 74 1.94 -9.79 28.93
C ASN A 74 1.18 -10.71 27.94
N GLY A 75 -0.10 -10.43 27.66
CA GLY A 75 -0.88 -11.19 26.69
C GLY A 75 -0.54 -10.89 25.21
N THR A 76 -1.22 -11.61 24.32
CA THR A 76 -1.26 -11.29 22.88
C THR A 76 -2.45 -10.39 22.60
N ALA A 77 -2.24 -9.26 21.94
CA ALA A 77 -3.31 -8.43 21.38
C ALA A 77 -3.26 -8.50 19.85
N THR A 78 -4.40 -8.80 19.23
CA THR A 78 -4.59 -8.72 17.78
C THR A 78 -5.57 -7.60 17.49
N PHE A 79 -5.27 -6.80 16.47
CA PHE A 79 -6.08 -5.65 16.11
C PHE A 79 -6.24 -5.54 14.59
N ASP A 80 -7.41 -5.03 14.19
CA ASP A 80 -7.72 -4.61 12.83
C ASP A 80 -8.41 -3.25 12.90
N ALA A 81 -7.64 -2.20 12.62
CA ALA A 81 -8.00 -0.81 12.76
C ALA A 81 -8.27 -0.22 11.38
N ARG A 82 -9.54 0.04 11.11
CA ARG A 82 -10.03 0.47 9.80
C ARG A 82 -10.41 1.94 9.79
N ASP A 83 -10.33 2.53 8.60
CA ASP A 83 -10.73 3.90 8.30
C ASP A 83 -10.06 4.90 9.25
N LEU A 84 -8.72 4.82 9.30
CA LEU A 84 -7.87 5.67 10.14
C LEU A 84 -7.43 6.94 9.41
N GLY A 85 -7.81 7.09 8.15
CA GLY A 85 -7.36 8.16 7.28
C GLY A 85 -7.83 7.86 5.88
N ARG A 86 -8.20 8.89 5.13
CA ARG A 86 -8.87 8.69 3.83
C ARG A 86 -8.52 9.79 2.85
N ILE A 87 -8.49 9.43 1.57
CA ILE A 87 -8.40 10.38 0.46
C ILE A 87 -9.44 10.03 -0.60
N GLN A 88 -10.13 11.04 -1.10
CA GLN A 88 -11.14 10.90 -2.13
C GLN A 88 -10.60 11.45 -3.44
N TYR A 89 -10.81 10.68 -4.51
CA TYR A 89 -10.44 11.05 -5.85
C TYR A 89 -11.68 11.25 -6.72
N PRO A 90 -11.73 12.34 -7.52
CA PRO A 90 -12.78 12.51 -8.51
C PRO A 90 -12.66 11.47 -9.63
N GLN A 91 -13.68 11.42 -10.47
CA GLN A 91 -13.69 10.58 -11.66
C GLN A 91 -12.47 10.85 -12.55
N LYS A 92 -11.95 9.79 -13.20
CA LYS A 92 -10.85 9.88 -14.17
C LYS A 92 -9.58 10.53 -13.61
N THR A 93 -9.32 10.33 -12.31
CA THR A 93 -8.06 10.76 -11.70
C THR A 93 -6.89 9.90 -12.18
N PHE A 94 -7.12 8.60 -12.28
CA PHE A 94 -6.15 7.60 -12.72
C PHE A 94 -6.65 6.93 -14.01
N GLU A 95 -5.75 6.70 -14.96
CA GLU A 95 -5.97 5.99 -16.21
C GLU A 95 -5.74 4.48 -16.07
N ASN A 96 -4.64 4.05 -15.43
CA ASN A 96 -4.29 2.63 -15.34
C ASN A 96 -3.67 2.18 -14.01
N VAL A 97 -2.82 2.99 -13.38
CA VAL A 97 -2.05 2.58 -12.18
C VAL A 97 -2.15 3.58 -11.04
N ILE A 98 -2.30 3.06 -9.82
CA ILE A 98 -2.10 3.78 -8.57
C ILE A 98 -0.87 3.21 -7.87
N TYR A 99 0.21 3.98 -7.82
CA TYR A 99 1.44 3.64 -7.12
C TYR A 99 1.48 4.31 -5.76
N ILE A 100 1.98 3.58 -4.75
CA ILE A 100 1.90 4.01 -3.36
C ILE A 100 3.30 4.03 -2.75
N LEU A 101 3.67 5.21 -2.24
CA LEU A 101 4.88 5.42 -1.44
C LEU A 101 4.48 5.56 0.03
N GLY A 102 4.62 4.47 0.78
CA GLY A 102 4.29 4.41 2.19
C GLY A 102 5.44 4.88 3.08
N ARG A 103 5.10 5.58 4.17
CA ARG A 103 5.95 5.82 5.35
C ARG A 103 5.25 5.18 6.53
N ASN A 104 5.93 4.26 7.20
CA ASN A 104 5.39 3.55 8.35
C ASN A 104 6.16 3.96 9.61
N THR A 105 5.46 4.11 10.72
CA THR A 105 6.03 4.37 12.05
C THR A 105 5.49 3.36 13.03
N THR A 106 6.38 2.78 13.81
CA THR A 106 6.01 1.88 14.89
C THR A 106 6.92 2.15 16.07
N SER A 107 6.30 2.30 17.23
CA SER A 107 6.98 2.39 18.51
C SER A 107 6.45 1.29 19.41
N TYR A 108 7.31 0.68 20.21
CA TYR A 108 6.88 -0.33 21.18
C TYR A 108 7.74 -0.32 22.42
N HIS A 109 7.16 -0.84 23.49
CA HIS A 109 7.81 -1.23 24.72
C HIS A 109 7.42 -2.67 25.04
N LEU A 110 8.37 -3.58 24.92
CA LEU A 110 8.22 -4.98 25.31
C LEU A 110 8.73 -5.16 26.73
N ILE A 111 8.00 -5.91 27.54
CA ILE A 111 8.37 -6.21 28.91
C ILE A 111 8.17 -7.70 29.19
N ASN A 112 9.08 -8.31 29.96
CA ASN A 112 8.89 -9.64 30.52
C ASN A 112 9.00 -9.60 32.04
N THR A 113 7.86 -9.54 32.72
CA THR A 113 7.80 -9.55 34.19
C THR A 113 7.81 -10.97 34.79
N SER A 114 7.98 -12.02 33.97
CA SER A 114 7.96 -13.40 34.42
C SER A 114 9.37 -13.94 34.76
N ALA A 115 9.43 -15.02 35.53
CA ALA A 115 10.70 -15.68 35.91
C ALA A 115 11.33 -16.53 34.78
N GLN A 116 10.73 -16.57 33.60
CA GLN A 116 11.13 -17.42 32.48
C GLN A 116 11.40 -16.58 31.24
N ASN A 117 12.21 -17.09 30.31
CA ASN A 117 12.37 -16.45 29.02
C ASN A 117 11.03 -16.40 28.27
N ARG A 118 10.81 -15.30 27.55
CA ARG A 118 9.63 -15.06 26.72
C ARG A 118 10.03 -14.55 25.36
N ASN A 119 9.15 -14.74 24.38
CA ASN A 119 9.35 -14.18 23.05
C ASN A 119 8.36 -13.03 22.87
N GLY A 120 8.88 -11.81 22.94
CA GLY A 120 8.13 -10.63 22.56
C GLY A 120 8.00 -10.56 21.04
N ARG A 121 6.86 -10.09 20.56
CA ARG A 121 6.56 -9.99 19.13
C ARG A 121 5.79 -8.72 18.83
N ILE A 122 6.17 -8.05 17.75
CA ILE A 122 5.43 -6.94 17.15
C ILE A 122 5.23 -7.28 15.68
N GLN A 123 3.98 -7.32 15.23
CA GLN A 123 3.62 -7.44 13.83
C GLN A 123 2.75 -6.26 13.43
N PHE A 124 3.20 -5.54 12.42
CA PHE A 124 2.52 -4.39 11.84
C PHE A 124 2.29 -4.66 10.34
N ARG A 125 1.04 -4.50 9.89
CA ARG A 125 0.65 -4.68 8.49
C ARG A 125 -0.25 -3.52 8.06
N PRO A 126 0.27 -2.55 7.30
CA PRO A 126 -0.56 -1.55 6.66
C PRO A 126 -1.32 -2.19 5.50
N TYR A 127 -2.53 -1.72 5.26
CA TYR A 127 -3.29 -2.07 4.07
C TYR A 127 -4.28 -0.95 3.76
N LEU A 128 -4.92 -0.98 2.59
CA LEU A 128 -5.96 -0.02 2.24
C LEU A 128 -7.27 -0.72 1.90
N THR A 129 -8.36 0.02 2.02
CA THR A 129 -9.64 -0.35 1.40
C THR A 129 -9.89 0.62 0.27
N LEU A 130 -10.05 0.10 -0.95
CA LEU A 130 -10.52 0.87 -2.09
C LEU A 130 -12.04 0.76 -2.14
N GLU A 131 -12.72 1.90 -2.10
CA GLU A 131 -14.16 2.04 -2.24
C GLU A 131 -14.50 2.61 -3.62
N SER A 132 -15.45 1.97 -4.31
CA SER A 132 -15.93 2.40 -5.63
C SER A 132 -17.32 1.83 -5.93
N ASP A 133 -18.18 2.65 -6.56
CA ASP A 133 -19.52 2.23 -6.99
C ASP A 133 -19.48 1.03 -7.95
N ALA A 134 -18.41 0.89 -8.73
CA ALA A 134 -18.21 -0.22 -9.66
C ALA A 134 -18.13 -1.60 -8.96
N LEU A 135 -17.85 -1.62 -7.66
CA LEU A 135 -17.80 -2.83 -6.83
C LEU A 135 -19.13 -3.15 -6.12
N SER A 136 -20.19 -2.38 -6.37
CA SER A 136 -21.44 -2.47 -5.59
C SER A 136 -22.40 -3.59 -6.02
N ASP A 137 -22.18 -4.21 -7.17
CA ASP A 137 -23.01 -5.32 -7.65
C ASP A 137 -22.88 -6.52 -6.69
N PRO A 138 -23.96 -6.98 -6.02
CA PRO A 138 -23.93 -8.09 -5.08
C PRO A 138 -23.53 -9.44 -5.71
N SER A 139 -23.61 -9.57 -7.03
CA SER A 139 -23.17 -10.77 -7.76
C SER A 139 -21.65 -10.82 -7.97
N LEU A 140 -20.93 -9.70 -7.78
CA LEU A 140 -19.48 -9.68 -7.81
C LEU A 140 -18.93 -10.26 -6.50
N ILE A 141 -18.55 -11.54 -6.56
CA ILE A 141 -18.00 -12.28 -5.41
C ILE A 141 -16.49 -12.12 -5.36
N ASN A 142 -15.99 -11.76 -4.18
CA ASN A 142 -14.56 -11.72 -3.90
C ASN A 142 -14.03 -13.16 -3.71
N PRO A 143 -13.16 -13.66 -4.60
CA PRO A 143 -12.69 -15.04 -4.55
C PRO A 143 -11.84 -15.35 -3.32
N LEU A 144 -11.28 -14.34 -2.65
CA LEU A 144 -10.45 -14.51 -1.46
C LEU A 144 -11.28 -14.68 -0.18
N THR A 145 -12.55 -14.24 -0.19
CA THR A 145 -13.42 -14.26 1.01
C THR A 145 -14.69 -15.07 0.82
N GLY A 146 -15.10 -15.34 -0.43
CA GLY A 146 -16.38 -15.96 -0.76
C GLY A 146 -17.59 -15.05 -0.53
N GLN A 147 -17.38 -13.77 -0.24
CA GLN A 147 -18.42 -12.77 0.00
C GLN A 147 -18.47 -11.74 -1.14
N PRO A 148 -19.62 -11.06 -1.37
CA PRO A 148 -19.67 -9.94 -2.31
C PRO A 148 -18.67 -8.83 -1.98
N PHE A 149 -18.14 -8.13 -2.98
CA PHE A 149 -17.28 -6.96 -2.75
C PHE A 149 -18.03 -5.82 -2.03
N ASN A 150 -19.33 -5.66 -2.29
CA ASN A 150 -20.21 -4.70 -1.61
C ASN A 150 -19.62 -3.27 -1.58
N GLY A 151 -19.13 -2.82 -2.75
CA GLY A 151 -18.56 -1.49 -2.95
C GLY A 151 -17.09 -1.34 -2.54
N ARG A 152 -16.46 -2.38 -1.98
CA ARG A 152 -15.13 -2.27 -1.37
C ARG A 152 -14.20 -3.46 -1.66
N VAL A 153 -12.91 -3.19 -1.71
CA VAL A 153 -11.87 -4.24 -1.76
C VAL A 153 -10.68 -3.87 -0.87
N ASP A 154 -10.24 -4.82 -0.05
CA ASP A 154 -9.05 -4.67 0.79
C ASP A 154 -7.80 -5.06 -0.01
N ILE A 155 -6.84 -4.15 -0.11
CA ILE A 155 -5.60 -4.31 -0.86
C ILE A 155 -4.42 -4.20 0.11
N SER A 156 -3.55 -5.20 0.10
CA SER A 156 -2.34 -5.17 0.96
C SER A 156 -1.39 -4.08 0.49
N LEU A 157 -0.91 -3.28 1.43
CA LEU A 157 0.19 -2.36 1.16
C LEU A 157 1.53 -3.07 1.40
N GLY A 158 2.57 -2.54 0.75
CA GLY A 158 3.94 -2.83 1.15
C GLY A 158 4.21 -2.33 2.56
N GLY A 159 5.19 -2.94 3.24
CA GLY A 159 5.61 -2.50 4.58
C GLY A 159 5.11 -3.36 5.73
N LEU A 160 4.66 -4.60 5.48
CA LEU A 160 4.58 -5.62 6.52
C LEU A 160 5.92 -5.71 7.26
N ARG A 161 5.87 -5.60 8.58
CA ARG A 161 7.04 -5.83 9.43
C ARG A 161 6.67 -6.74 10.58
N THR A 162 7.54 -7.70 10.85
CA THR A 162 7.46 -8.57 12.02
C THR A 162 8.79 -8.52 12.74
N PHE A 163 8.74 -8.20 14.02
CA PHE A 163 9.86 -8.21 14.94
C PHE A 163 9.58 -9.25 16.02
N THR A 164 10.59 -10.03 16.36
CA THR A 164 10.54 -11.02 17.44
C THR A 164 11.85 -10.95 18.22
N LYS A 165 11.76 -10.90 19.55
CA LYS A 165 12.94 -10.88 20.43
C LYS A 165 12.72 -11.77 21.64
N THR A 166 13.75 -12.52 22.02
CA THR A 166 13.78 -13.22 23.30
C THR A 166 14.01 -12.20 24.42
N LEU A 167 13.07 -12.12 25.35
CA LEU A 167 13.11 -11.31 26.55
C LEU A 167 13.50 -12.22 27.73
N PHE A 168 14.63 -11.93 28.36
CA PHE A 168 15.03 -12.58 29.60
C PHE A 168 14.10 -12.17 30.77
N PRO A 169 14.12 -12.88 31.91
CA PRO A 169 13.33 -12.50 33.07
C PRO A 169 13.64 -11.07 33.51
N ASN A 170 12.59 -10.29 33.79
CA ASN A 170 12.66 -8.87 34.19
C ASN A 170 13.37 -7.96 33.17
N TYR A 171 13.41 -8.37 31.91
CA TYR A 171 13.99 -7.59 30.83
C TYR A 171 12.91 -6.76 30.13
N GLN A 172 13.31 -5.58 29.66
CA GLN A 172 12.49 -4.67 28.88
C GLN A 172 13.25 -4.18 27.64
N GLU A 173 12.52 -3.90 26.58
CA GLU A 173 13.05 -3.41 25.31
C GLU A 173 12.12 -2.33 24.75
N SER A 174 12.66 -1.21 24.30
CA SER A 174 11.90 -0.22 23.55
C SER A 174 12.59 0.10 22.23
N GLU A 175 11.80 0.28 21.18
CA GLU A 175 12.29 0.75 19.89
C GLU A 175 11.26 1.64 19.21
N THR A 176 11.73 2.61 18.44
CA THR A 176 10.93 3.30 17.44
C THR A 176 11.59 3.14 16.09
N PHE A 177 10.83 2.63 15.12
CA PHE A 177 11.29 2.48 13.75
C PHE A 177 10.41 3.23 12.77
N VAL A 178 11.08 3.96 11.87
CA VAL A 178 10.45 4.68 10.75
C VAL A 178 11.07 4.18 9.46
N TYR A 179 10.25 3.79 8.50
CA TYR A 179 10.74 3.22 7.24
C TYR A 179 9.77 3.49 6.09
N GLY A 180 10.34 3.56 4.89
CA GLY A 180 9.60 3.63 3.64
C GLY A 180 9.22 2.24 3.14
N ALA A 181 8.10 2.13 2.44
CA ALA A 181 7.74 0.94 1.67
C ALA A 181 7.00 1.36 0.40
N SER A 182 7.32 0.72 -0.73
CA SER A 182 6.60 0.91 -1.99
C SER A 182 6.13 -0.42 -2.55
N SER A 183 5.04 -0.39 -3.31
CA SER A 183 4.57 -1.53 -4.10
C SER A 183 5.41 -1.67 -5.36
N VAL A 184 5.77 -2.87 -5.81
CA VAL A 184 6.53 -3.01 -7.08
C VAL A 184 5.66 -2.65 -8.29
N SER A 185 4.44 -3.18 -8.37
CA SER A 185 3.54 -3.03 -9.52
C SER A 185 2.45 -1.97 -9.34
N GLY A 186 2.24 -1.46 -8.11
CA GLY A 186 1.08 -0.63 -7.80
C GLY A 186 -0.25 -1.40 -7.88
N ILE A 187 -1.35 -0.65 -7.81
CA ILE A 187 -2.70 -1.13 -8.06
C ILE A 187 -3.02 -0.78 -9.51
N THR A 188 -2.96 -1.78 -10.39
CA THR A 188 -3.31 -1.65 -11.81
C THR A 188 -4.67 -2.28 -12.09
N LYS A 189 -5.28 -1.93 -13.22
CA LYS A 189 -6.45 -2.67 -13.73
C LYS A 189 -6.17 -4.16 -13.85
N LYS A 190 -5.00 -4.51 -14.39
CA LYS A 190 -4.53 -5.90 -14.50
C LYS A 190 -4.43 -6.58 -13.14
N TYR A 191 -3.87 -5.91 -12.13
CA TYR A 191 -3.81 -6.43 -10.76
C TYR A 191 -5.20 -6.73 -10.19
N LEU A 192 -6.17 -5.84 -10.41
CA LEU A 192 -7.55 -6.02 -9.98
C LEU A 192 -8.21 -7.23 -10.66
N ILE A 193 -7.97 -7.43 -11.95
CA ILE A 193 -8.48 -8.59 -12.70
C ILE A 193 -7.81 -9.87 -12.23
N ASP A 194 -6.48 -9.91 -12.21
CA ASP A 194 -5.71 -11.14 -11.97
C ASP A 194 -5.78 -11.60 -10.51
N THR A 195 -5.81 -10.67 -9.55
CA THR A 195 -5.78 -11.00 -8.12
C THR A 195 -7.18 -11.20 -7.53
N PHE A 196 -8.14 -10.38 -7.97
CA PHE A 196 -9.49 -10.37 -7.41
C PHE A 196 -10.54 -10.97 -8.35
N GLY A 197 -10.14 -11.43 -9.54
CA GLY A 197 -11.05 -12.03 -10.52
C GLY A 197 -12.10 -11.04 -11.04
N LEU A 198 -11.81 -9.73 -10.96
CA LEU A 198 -12.76 -8.71 -11.38
C LEU A 198 -12.94 -8.72 -12.90
N PRO A 199 -14.17 -8.61 -13.42
CA PRO A 199 -14.38 -8.39 -14.85
C PRO A 199 -13.68 -7.11 -15.32
N ALA A 200 -13.15 -7.12 -16.55
CA ALA A 200 -12.42 -5.98 -17.10
C ALA A 200 -13.23 -4.66 -17.04
N GLY A 201 -14.53 -4.71 -17.34
CA GLY A 201 -15.41 -3.54 -17.24
C GLY A 201 -15.58 -3.00 -15.81
N VAL A 202 -15.46 -3.85 -14.78
CA VAL A 202 -15.47 -3.42 -13.38
C VAL A 202 -14.15 -2.74 -13.02
N ALA A 203 -13.02 -3.31 -13.43
CA ALA A 203 -11.71 -2.68 -13.24
C ALA A 203 -11.63 -1.33 -13.96
N ASP A 204 -12.14 -1.22 -15.19
CA ASP A 204 -12.26 0.05 -15.91
C ASP A 204 -13.19 1.03 -15.19
N GLY A 205 -14.32 0.55 -14.68
CA GLY A 205 -15.27 1.34 -13.90
C GLY A 205 -14.67 1.95 -12.64
N ILE A 206 -13.77 1.22 -11.95
CA ILE A 206 -13.04 1.73 -10.78
C ILE A 206 -12.18 2.94 -11.15
N PHE A 207 -11.40 2.85 -12.23
CA PHE A 207 -10.49 3.93 -12.67
C PHE A 207 -11.24 5.11 -13.32
N ALA A 208 -12.35 4.83 -14.00
CA ALA A 208 -13.20 5.87 -14.59
C ALA A 208 -14.06 6.60 -13.53
N GLY A 209 -14.41 5.91 -12.45
CA GLY A 209 -15.32 6.36 -11.40
C GLY A 209 -14.66 7.22 -10.32
N LYS A 210 -15.49 7.72 -9.39
CA LYS A 210 -14.98 8.26 -8.13
C LYS A 210 -14.46 7.09 -7.29
N MET A 211 -13.42 7.35 -6.50
CA MET A 211 -12.90 6.37 -5.57
C MET A 211 -12.53 7.02 -4.24
N ILE A 212 -12.64 6.25 -3.16
CA ILE A 212 -12.11 6.62 -1.85
C ILE A 212 -11.11 5.55 -1.45
N ILE A 213 -9.92 5.98 -1.03
CA ILE A 213 -8.91 5.10 -0.46
C ILE A 213 -8.90 5.33 1.04
N HIS A 214 -9.22 4.29 1.79
CA HIS A 214 -9.13 4.27 3.25
C HIS A 214 -7.83 3.60 3.66
N LEU A 215 -7.08 4.22 4.57
CA LEU A 215 -5.88 3.65 5.17
C LEU A 215 -6.25 2.88 6.43
N ASN A 216 -5.74 1.66 6.52
CA ASN A 216 -6.00 0.74 7.60
C ASN A 216 -4.70 0.13 8.12
N ILE A 217 -4.72 -0.30 9.38
CA ILE A 217 -3.60 -0.98 10.01
C ILE A 217 -4.14 -2.21 10.73
N LYS A 218 -3.53 -3.37 10.50
CA LYS A 218 -3.75 -4.56 11.33
C LYS A 218 -2.44 -5.11 11.85
N GLY A 219 -2.52 -5.86 12.93
CA GLY A 219 -1.31 -6.35 13.56
C GLY A 219 -1.55 -7.26 14.73
N THR A 220 -0.45 -7.63 15.36
CA THR A 220 -0.45 -8.42 16.58
C THR A 220 0.76 -8.04 17.43
N THR A 221 0.53 -7.84 18.72
CA THR A 221 1.59 -7.68 19.72
C THR A 221 1.55 -8.83 20.71
N THR A 222 2.70 -9.20 21.26
CA THR A 222 2.83 -10.20 22.34
C THR A 222 3.92 -9.72 23.27
N TRP A 223 3.65 -9.70 24.58
CA TRP A 223 4.56 -9.13 25.60
C TRP A 223 4.84 -7.63 25.41
N ALA A 224 3.93 -6.89 24.77
CA ALA A 224 3.98 -5.44 24.71
C ALA A 224 3.26 -4.85 25.93
N ASP A 225 3.93 -3.96 26.64
CA ASP A 225 3.34 -3.10 27.66
C ASP A 225 2.53 -1.99 26.99
N ASP A 226 3.18 -1.31 26.05
CA ASP A 226 2.58 -0.38 25.11
C ASP A 226 3.19 -0.52 23.70
N ALA A 227 2.40 -0.16 22.69
CA ALA A 227 2.86 0.03 21.33
C ALA A 227 2.00 1.07 20.60
N SER A 228 2.58 1.74 19.61
CA SER A 228 1.87 2.64 18.72
C SER A 228 2.25 2.41 17.27
N PHE A 229 1.29 2.55 16.37
CA PHE A 229 1.44 2.32 14.95
C PHE A 229 0.76 3.43 14.16
N SER A 230 1.44 3.93 13.13
CA SER A 230 0.85 4.84 12.15
C SER A 230 1.47 4.64 10.78
N CYS A 231 0.74 5.00 9.73
CA CYS A 231 1.29 5.05 8.39
C CYS A 231 0.78 6.26 7.61
N GLY A 232 1.52 6.63 6.58
CA GLY A 232 1.08 7.58 5.58
C GLY A 232 1.50 7.11 4.21
N ALA A 233 0.77 7.56 3.19
CA ALA A 233 0.96 7.19 1.82
C ALA A 233 0.93 8.43 0.94
N ARG A 234 1.91 8.55 0.04
CA ARG A 234 1.83 9.43 -1.12
C ARG A 234 1.41 8.62 -2.33
N PHE A 235 0.44 9.14 -3.07
CA PHE A 235 -0.16 8.46 -4.22
C PHE A 235 0.36 9.06 -5.52
N LEU A 236 0.80 8.17 -6.41
CA LEU A 236 1.21 8.50 -7.77
C LEU A 236 0.41 7.67 -8.76
N GLY A 237 0.38 8.07 -10.02
CA GLY A 237 -0.25 7.27 -11.05
C GLY A 237 -0.21 7.95 -12.41
N ASN A 238 -0.76 7.27 -13.40
CA ASN A 238 -1.18 7.88 -14.66
C ASN A 238 -2.69 7.79 -14.75
#